data_AF-A0A9D9DNB3-F1
#
_entry.id   AF-A0A9D9DNB3-F1
#
_cell.length_a   1.000
_cell.length_b   1.000
_cell.length_c   1.000
_cell.angle_alpha   90.00
_cell.angle_beta   90.00
_cell.angle_gamma   90.00
#
_symmetry.space_group_name_H-M   'P 1'
#
loop_
_entity.id
_entity.type
_entity.pdbx_description
1 polymer ?
#
loop_
_entity_poly.entity_id
_entity_poly.type
_entity_poly.pdbx_seq_one_letter_code
_entity_poly.pdbx_strand_id
1 'polypeptide(L)'
;MTNTVNFLLLLSNVISTRIDTPVFNSVVNGKLELGETSTLNISNEEFSTKAYFKNLDNNSLYNVGNSCGFVALAQYLSYLDTFYNDDIINDSFEIKSYGTSIEEVVSESPGVLNLNWDISSVGNLRSFINSNMFNDYGCYLMEFYSYHTMFMGDNDPERTSIGLRSYQAILDELALYGTPQLIFNTKMVNLAFGDHYKESNIEMFDSLIKEKLDDGEPVILNIANKDRTFNHAVVAYYYDSSGKIHCNYGWKTVPNATDMTLDEDHKVYGVVYRYELFE
;
A
#
# COMPACT_ATOMS: atom_id res chain seq x y z
N MET A 1 -21.40 14.22 16.53
CA MET A 1 -21.28 13.17 17.57
C MET A 1 -21.96 11.86 17.22
N THR A 2 -22.97 11.83 16.33
CA THR A 2 -23.64 10.59 15.89
C THR A 2 -22.82 9.74 14.91
N ASN A 3 -21.93 10.32 14.09
CA ASN A 3 -21.09 9.55 13.16
C ASN A 3 -19.95 8.77 13.87
N THR A 4 -19.45 9.29 15.00
CA THR A 4 -18.33 8.70 15.76
C THR A 4 -18.70 7.35 16.40
N VAL A 5 -19.95 7.21 16.84
CA VAL A 5 -20.45 5.98 17.49
C VAL A 5 -20.69 4.88 16.45
N ASN A 6 -21.10 5.24 15.23
CA ASN A 6 -21.29 4.28 14.15
C ASN A 6 -19.95 3.71 13.65
N PHE A 7 -18.88 4.52 13.57
CA PHE A 7 -17.56 4.04 13.15
C PHE A 7 -16.95 3.03 14.14
N LEU A 8 -17.04 3.30 15.44
CA LEU A 8 -16.57 2.37 16.49
C LEU A 8 -17.41 1.08 16.57
N LEU A 9 -18.73 1.17 16.37
CA LEU A 9 -19.60 -0.02 16.28
C LEU A 9 -19.30 -0.85 15.01
N LEU A 10 -18.91 -0.22 13.91
CA LEU A 10 -18.49 -0.89 12.68
C LEU A 10 -17.18 -1.65 12.86
N LEU A 11 -16.15 -1.05 13.46
CA LEU A 11 -14.92 -1.77 13.83
C LEU A 11 -15.25 -3.01 14.68
N SER A 12 -16.13 -2.87 15.69
CA SER A 12 -16.51 -4.01 16.53
C SER A 12 -17.32 -5.11 15.84
N ASN A 13 -18.14 -4.76 14.83
CA ASN A 13 -18.98 -5.74 14.12
C ASN A 13 -18.24 -6.47 12.99
N VAL A 14 -17.23 -5.84 12.37
CA VAL A 14 -16.31 -6.52 11.43
C VAL A 14 -15.43 -7.54 12.17
N ILE A 15 -15.07 -7.26 13.43
CA ILE A 15 -14.19 -8.11 14.25
C ILE A 15 -14.94 -9.32 14.87
N SER A 16 -16.25 -9.21 15.14
CA SER A 16 -16.98 -10.25 15.91
C SER A 16 -17.32 -11.53 15.14
N THR A 17 -17.05 -11.64 13.84
CA THR A 17 -17.48 -12.80 13.02
C THR A 17 -16.44 -13.87 12.74
N ARG A 18 -15.19 -13.76 13.21
CA ARG A 18 -14.17 -14.81 12.96
C ARG A 18 -13.28 -15.06 14.18
N ILE A 19 -13.68 -16.02 15.00
CA ILE A 19 -12.74 -16.78 15.85
C ILE A 19 -12.77 -18.20 15.34
N ASP A 20 -12.00 -18.48 14.29
CA ASP A 20 -11.60 -19.84 13.95
C ASP A 20 -10.06 -19.88 13.95
N THR A 21 -9.54 -20.77 14.79
CA THR A 21 -8.12 -20.96 15.11
C THR A 21 -7.27 -21.26 13.85
N PRO A 22 -6.12 -20.60 13.63
CA PRO A 22 -5.26 -20.91 12.49
C PRO A 22 -4.34 -22.10 12.77
N VAL A 23 -4.24 -22.96 11.76
CA VAL A 23 -3.30 -24.08 11.68
C VAL A 23 -2.00 -23.54 11.08
N PHE A 24 -0.92 -23.57 11.86
CA PHE A 24 0.44 -23.31 11.38
C PHE A 24 0.80 -24.29 10.26
N ASN A 25 1.20 -23.76 9.10
CA ASN A 25 2.15 -24.42 8.21
C ASN A 25 3.04 -23.35 7.57
N SER A 26 4.34 -23.64 7.59
CA SER A 26 5.41 -22.88 6.95
C SER A 26 5.03 -22.33 5.57
N VAL A 27 5.35 -21.06 5.34
CA VAL A 27 5.21 -20.34 4.06
C VAL A 27 5.95 -21.10 2.95
N VAL A 28 5.21 -21.89 2.17
CA VAL A 28 5.54 -22.29 0.80
C VAL A 28 4.21 -22.48 0.06
N ASN A 29 4.04 -21.74 -1.04
CA ASN A 29 2.89 -21.67 -1.96
C ASN A 29 1.84 -20.60 -1.60
N GLY A 30 1.97 -19.42 -2.20
CA GLY A 30 0.88 -18.46 -2.29
C GLY A 30 -0.22 -19.08 -3.15
N LYS A 31 -1.36 -19.36 -2.55
CA LYS A 31 -2.55 -19.80 -3.27
C LYS A 31 -3.40 -18.58 -3.57
N LEU A 32 -3.55 -18.25 -4.85
CA LEU A 32 -4.67 -17.44 -5.31
C LEU A 32 -5.95 -18.28 -5.18
N GLU A 33 -6.89 -17.85 -4.34
CA GLU A 33 -8.19 -18.51 -4.24
C GLU A 33 -9.08 -18.11 -5.42
N LEU A 34 -9.08 -18.96 -6.44
CA LEU A 34 -10.05 -18.88 -7.54
C LEU A 34 -11.37 -19.49 -7.07
N GLY A 35 -12.44 -18.71 -7.16
CA GLY A 35 -13.79 -19.08 -6.73
C GLY A 35 -14.24 -20.45 -7.25
N GLU A 36 -15.16 -21.08 -6.50
CA GLU A 36 -15.61 -22.46 -6.62
C GLU A 36 -15.86 -22.95 -8.06
N THR A 37 -14.81 -23.38 -8.75
CA THR A 37 -14.70 -24.55 -9.62
C THR A 37 -13.33 -24.50 -10.32
N SER A 38 -12.42 -25.39 -9.91
CA SER A 38 -11.02 -25.56 -10.36
C SER A 38 -10.01 -24.50 -9.87
N THR A 39 -9.32 -24.85 -8.78
CA THR A 39 -8.11 -24.16 -8.32
C THR A 39 -6.99 -24.34 -9.35
N LEU A 40 -6.65 -23.28 -10.08
CA LEU A 40 -5.40 -23.23 -10.82
C LEU A 40 -4.27 -23.06 -9.80
N ASN A 41 -3.39 -24.06 -9.67
CA ASN A 41 -2.16 -23.90 -8.89
C ASN A 41 -1.17 -23.12 -9.76
N ILE A 42 -1.31 -21.80 -9.80
CA ILE A 42 -0.27 -20.92 -10.35
C ILE A 42 0.92 -21.01 -9.40
N SER A 43 2.09 -21.39 -9.91
CA SER A 43 3.29 -21.42 -9.07
C SER A 43 3.68 -20.00 -8.66
N ASN A 44 4.31 -19.81 -7.50
CA ASN A 44 4.83 -18.49 -7.08
C ASN A 44 5.81 -17.87 -8.10
N GLU A 45 6.43 -18.70 -8.95
CA GLU A 45 7.29 -18.22 -10.05
C GLU A 45 6.50 -17.56 -11.19
N GLU A 46 5.24 -17.95 -11.35
CA GLU A 46 4.36 -17.57 -12.46
C GLU A 46 3.58 -16.28 -12.19
N PHE A 47 3.13 -16.04 -10.95
CA PHE A 47 2.56 -14.77 -10.52
C PHE A 47 3.44 -14.13 -9.43
N SER A 48 4.50 -13.46 -9.87
CA SER A 48 5.51 -12.86 -9.00
C SER A 48 5.12 -11.45 -8.52
N THR A 49 5.83 -10.94 -7.50
CA THR A 49 5.82 -9.52 -7.09
C THR A 49 5.94 -8.58 -8.30
N LYS A 50 6.80 -8.92 -9.26
CA LYS A 50 6.95 -8.17 -10.51
C LYS A 50 5.70 -8.19 -11.37
N ALA A 51 5.09 -9.35 -11.57
CA ALA A 51 3.85 -9.47 -12.34
C ALA A 51 2.71 -8.70 -11.65
N TYR A 52 2.63 -8.76 -10.32
CA TYR A 52 1.62 -8.03 -9.55
C TYR A 52 1.69 -6.52 -9.76
N PHE A 53 2.81 -5.88 -9.39
CA PHE A 53 2.90 -4.41 -9.42
C PHE A 53 2.90 -3.82 -10.82
N LYS A 54 3.44 -4.54 -11.80
CA LYS A 54 3.41 -4.12 -13.21
C LYS A 54 1.98 -4.05 -13.77
N ASN A 55 1.07 -4.86 -13.22
CA ASN A 55 -0.32 -4.94 -13.66
C ASN A 55 -1.33 -4.33 -12.67
N LEU A 56 -0.86 -3.83 -11.52
CA LEU A 56 -1.63 -3.01 -10.59
C LEU A 56 -1.81 -1.59 -11.14
N ASP A 57 -2.79 -1.42 -12.02
CA ASP A 57 -3.12 -0.17 -12.71
C ASP A 57 -4.58 0.21 -12.47
N ASN A 58 -5.52 -0.48 -13.14
CA ASN A 58 -6.95 -0.17 -13.09
C ASN A 58 -7.53 -0.26 -11.68
N ASN A 59 -7.00 -1.17 -10.85
CA ASN A 59 -7.43 -1.34 -9.46
C ASN A 59 -6.46 -0.73 -8.44
N SER A 60 -5.56 0.15 -8.89
CA SER A 60 -4.83 1.08 -8.03
C SER A 60 -5.69 2.32 -7.72
N LEU A 61 -5.46 2.94 -6.56
CA LEU A 61 -6.04 4.23 -6.21
C LEU A 61 -5.60 5.35 -7.18
N TYR A 62 -6.46 6.35 -7.38
CA TYR A 62 -6.12 7.57 -8.11
C TYR A 62 -5.32 8.54 -7.21
N ASN A 63 -4.17 9.01 -7.70
CA ASN A 63 -3.37 10.01 -7.01
C ASN A 63 -3.97 11.41 -7.17
N VAL A 64 -4.91 11.73 -6.28
CA VAL A 64 -5.63 13.01 -6.22
C VAL A 64 -5.11 13.89 -5.09
N GLY A 65 -4.91 15.19 -5.36
CA GLY A 65 -4.63 16.18 -4.32
C GLY A 65 -3.46 15.84 -3.38
N ASN A 66 -2.34 15.31 -3.88
CA ASN A 66 -1.18 14.86 -3.09
C ASN A 66 -1.39 13.57 -2.26
N SER A 67 -2.35 12.71 -2.66
CA SER A 67 -2.61 11.41 -2.03
C SER A 67 -1.64 10.30 -2.38
N CYS A 68 -0.51 10.62 -3.04
CA CYS A 68 0.53 9.67 -3.39
C CYS A 68 0.91 8.71 -2.25
N GLY A 69 0.96 9.19 -1.00
CA GLY A 69 1.24 8.32 0.13
C GLY A 69 0.13 7.29 0.39
N PHE A 70 -1.14 7.69 0.35
CA PHE A 70 -2.26 6.74 0.46
C PHE A 70 -2.29 5.77 -0.72
N VAL A 71 -1.95 6.22 -1.92
CA VAL A 71 -1.83 5.35 -3.10
C VAL A 71 -0.76 4.29 -2.88
N ALA A 72 0.46 4.68 -2.51
CA ALA A 72 1.55 3.74 -2.26
C ALA A 72 1.23 2.78 -1.09
N LEU A 73 0.57 3.27 -0.03
CA LEU A 73 0.12 2.43 1.08
C LEU A 73 -0.91 1.40 0.63
N ALA A 74 -1.93 1.81 -0.14
CA ALA A 74 -2.96 0.88 -0.64
C ALA A 74 -2.37 -0.18 -1.58
N GLN A 75 -1.45 0.22 -2.47
CA GLN A 75 -0.75 -0.72 -3.35
C GLN A 75 0.07 -1.73 -2.54
N TYR A 76 0.77 -1.26 -1.51
CA TYR A 76 1.56 -2.10 -0.63
C TYR A 76 0.70 -3.06 0.20
N LEU A 77 -0.37 -2.56 0.83
CA LEU A 77 -1.30 -3.37 1.61
C LEU A 77 -1.99 -4.42 0.73
N SER A 78 -2.38 -4.07 -0.48
CA SER A 78 -3.05 -5.00 -1.40
C SER A 78 -2.13 -6.11 -1.87
N TYR A 79 -0.85 -5.83 -2.11
CA TYR A 79 0.14 -6.87 -2.34
C TYR A 79 0.30 -7.79 -1.12
N LEU A 80 0.38 -7.21 0.09
CA LEU A 80 0.52 -8.00 1.30
C LEU A 80 -0.70 -8.89 1.54
N ASP A 81 -1.88 -8.37 1.25
CA ASP A 81 -3.15 -9.08 1.33
C ASP A 81 -3.11 -10.33 0.42
N THR A 82 -2.79 -10.13 -0.87
CA THR A 82 -2.72 -11.19 -1.86
C THR A 82 -1.65 -12.27 -1.57
N PHE A 83 -0.45 -11.89 -1.10
CA PHE A 83 0.69 -12.82 -1.02
C PHE A 83 1.02 -13.33 0.37
N TYR A 84 0.49 -12.70 1.43
CA TYR A 84 0.88 -13.03 2.81
C TYR A 84 -0.31 -13.31 3.72
N ASN A 85 -1.37 -12.50 3.68
CA ASN A 85 -2.53 -12.69 4.53
C ASN A 85 -3.78 -12.02 3.93
N ASP A 86 -4.71 -12.83 3.41
CA ASP A 86 -5.97 -12.45 2.74
C ASP A 86 -7.02 -11.79 3.68
N ASP A 87 -6.59 -11.30 4.84
CA ASP A 87 -7.40 -10.62 5.86
C ASP A 87 -6.83 -9.22 6.20
N ILE A 88 -5.96 -8.63 5.37
CA ILE A 88 -5.42 -7.26 5.58
C ILE A 88 -6.41 -6.21 5.09
N ILE A 89 -6.99 -6.42 3.93
CA ILE A 89 -7.99 -5.55 3.32
C ILE A 89 -9.36 -6.21 3.50
N ASN A 90 -10.38 -5.42 3.88
CA ASN A 90 -11.73 -5.96 3.95
C ASN A 90 -12.21 -6.38 2.55
N ASP A 91 -12.80 -7.58 2.42
CA ASP A 91 -13.36 -8.12 1.18
C ASP A 91 -14.25 -7.13 0.41
N SER A 92 -14.93 -6.19 1.09
CA SER A 92 -15.75 -5.16 0.44
C SER A 92 -14.96 -4.17 -0.42
N PHE A 93 -13.66 -4.03 -0.17
CA PHE A 93 -12.73 -3.19 -0.92
C PHE A 93 -11.81 -3.99 -1.83
N GLU A 94 -11.70 -5.29 -1.66
CA GLU A 94 -10.80 -6.12 -2.46
C GLU A 94 -11.37 -6.31 -3.87
N ILE A 95 -10.53 -6.15 -4.90
CA ILE A 95 -10.88 -6.54 -6.26
C ILE A 95 -10.16 -7.86 -6.56
N LYS A 96 -10.89 -8.95 -6.35
CA LYS A 96 -10.43 -10.29 -6.69
C LYS A 96 -10.26 -10.42 -8.19
N SER A 97 -9.05 -10.81 -8.60
CA SER A 97 -8.78 -11.20 -9.99
C SER A 97 -9.06 -12.69 -10.17
N TYR A 98 -9.93 -13.01 -11.12
CA TYR A 98 -10.29 -14.38 -11.47
C TYR A 98 -9.69 -14.76 -12.83
N GLY A 99 -9.14 -15.96 -12.92
CA GLY A 99 -8.59 -16.45 -14.18
C GLY A 99 -8.18 -17.91 -14.10
N THR A 100 -8.27 -18.59 -15.22
CA THR A 100 -7.73 -19.93 -15.45
C THR A 100 -6.31 -19.90 -16.02
N SER A 101 -5.71 -18.71 -16.18
CA SER A 101 -4.30 -18.52 -16.49
C SER A 101 -3.74 -17.25 -15.83
N ILE A 102 -2.41 -17.11 -15.80
CA ILE A 102 -1.73 -15.91 -15.29
C ILE A 102 -2.12 -14.70 -16.13
N GLU A 103 -2.20 -14.85 -17.45
CA GLU A 103 -2.58 -13.77 -18.36
C GLU A 103 -3.98 -13.24 -18.04
N GLU A 104 -4.92 -14.12 -17.69
CA GLU A 104 -6.27 -13.73 -17.28
C GLU A 104 -6.23 -12.96 -15.95
N VAL A 105 -5.57 -13.50 -14.93
CA VAL A 105 -5.40 -12.84 -13.61
C VAL A 105 -4.71 -11.48 -13.74
N VAL A 106 -3.65 -11.41 -14.54
CA VAL A 106 -2.91 -10.17 -14.84
C VAL A 106 -3.79 -9.15 -15.57
N SER A 107 -4.63 -9.59 -16.50
CA SER A 107 -5.45 -8.71 -17.33
C SER A 107 -6.56 -8.00 -16.54
N GLU A 108 -7.02 -8.57 -15.44
CA GLU A 108 -8.06 -7.97 -14.60
C GLU A 108 -7.53 -6.83 -13.72
N SER A 109 -6.21 -6.73 -13.56
CA SER A 109 -5.52 -5.86 -12.61
C SER A 109 -5.89 -6.22 -11.16
N PRO A 110 -4.98 -6.76 -10.34
CA PRO A 110 -5.28 -6.93 -8.92
C PRO A 110 -5.41 -5.57 -8.24
N GLY A 111 -5.97 -5.49 -7.03
CA GLY A 111 -5.95 -4.26 -6.26
C GLY A 111 -7.18 -4.06 -5.38
N VAL A 112 -7.62 -2.80 -5.33
CA VAL A 112 -8.68 -2.33 -4.45
C VAL A 112 -9.72 -1.50 -5.19
N LEU A 113 -10.91 -1.46 -4.61
CA LEU A 113 -12.02 -0.66 -5.06
C LEU A 113 -11.62 0.82 -5.00
N ASN A 114 -11.77 1.48 -6.14
CA ASN A 114 -11.41 2.88 -6.31
C ASN A 114 -12.42 3.59 -7.22
N LEU A 115 -12.58 4.89 -6.98
CA LEU A 115 -13.35 5.79 -7.81
C LEU A 115 -12.41 6.66 -8.63
N ASN A 116 -12.78 6.91 -9.88
CA ASN A 116 -12.12 7.93 -10.69
C ASN A 116 -12.66 9.31 -10.32
N TRP A 117 -11.87 10.07 -9.56
CA TRP A 117 -12.19 11.44 -9.19
C TRP A 117 -10.96 12.34 -9.24
N ASP A 118 -11.20 13.65 -9.22
CA ASP A 118 -10.17 14.68 -9.09
C ASP A 118 -10.62 15.67 -8.01
N ILE A 119 -9.70 16.13 -7.17
CA ILE A 119 -9.96 17.18 -6.18
C ILE A 119 -10.58 18.44 -6.80
N SER A 120 -10.24 18.75 -8.06
CA SER A 120 -10.83 19.90 -8.78
C SER A 120 -12.32 19.74 -9.08
N SER A 121 -12.80 18.49 -9.18
CA SER A 121 -14.19 18.12 -9.43
C SER A 121 -15.02 17.95 -8.16
N VAL A 122 -14.36 17.93 -7.00
CA VAL A 122 -14.98 17.70 -5.71
C VAL A 122 -15.16 19.05 -5.00
N GLY A 123 -16.40 19.52 -4.90
CA GLY A 123 -16.69 20.82 -4.28
C GLY A 123 -16.37 20.87 -2.77
N ASN A 124 -16.59 19.76 -2.05
CA ASN A 124 -16.24 19.62 -0.64
C ASN A 124 -15.60 18.25 -0.40
N LEU A 125 -14.29 18.23 -0.16
CA LEU A 125 -13.51 17.02 -0.03
C LEU A 125 -14.00 16.14 1.14
N ARG A 126 -14.24 16.73 2.31
CA ARG A 126 -14.70 15.97 3.48
C ARG A 126 -16.04 15.28 3.23
N SER A 127 -16.98 15.97 2.59
CA SER A 127 -18.29 15.41 2.21
C SER A 127 -18.12 14.28 1.21
N PHE A 128 -17.19 14.41 0.27
CA PHE A 128 -16.89 13.36 -0.70
C PHE A 128 -16.30 12.13 -0.02
N ILE A 129 -15.28 12.28 0.83
CA ILE A 129 -14.67 11.19 1.60
C ILE A 129 -15.76 10.46 2.40
N ASN A 130 -16.56 11.19 3.19
CA ASN A 130 -17.62 10.60 4.02
C ASN A 130 -18.68 9.85 3.20
N SER A 131 -18.98 10.32 1.98
CA SER A 131 -20.00 9.70 1.12
C SER A 131 -19.47 8.48 0.37
N ASN A 132 -18.15 8.35 0.24
CA ASN A 132 -17.51 7.33 -0.59
C ASN A 132 -16.58 6.40 0.20
N MET A 133 -16.42 6.57 1.52
CA MET A 133 -15.54 5.73 2.35
C MET A 133 -15.89 4.23 2.36
N PHE A 134 -17.04 3.83 1.82
CA PHE A 134 -17.45 2.42 1.64
C PHE A 134 -17.36 1.93 0.18
N ASN A 135 -17.09 2.82 -0.77
CA ASN A 135 -17.02 2.52 -2.20
C ASN A 135 -15.66 2.91 -2.82
N ASP A 136 -14.73 3.41 -2.01
CA ASP A 136 -13.38 3.83 -2.41
C ASP A 136 -12.42 3.59 -1.25
N TYR A 137 -11.43 2.70 -1.44
CA TYR A 137 -10.49 2.33 -0.40
C TYR A 137 -9.56 3.51 -0.01
N GLY A 138 -9.30 4.44 -0.94
CA GLY A 138 -8.56 5.66 -0.65
C GLY A 138 -9.30 6.57 0.34
N CYS A 139 -10.60 6.77 0.14
CA CYS A 139 -11.48 7.50 1.05
C CYS A 139 -11.56 6.81 2.41
N TYR A 140 -11.63 5.47 2.43
CA TYR A 140 -11.56 4.69 3.67
C TYR A 140 -10.27 4.98 4.44
N LEU A 141 -9.09 4.88 3.80
CA LEU A 141 -7.80 5.14 4.44
C LEU A 141 -7.66 6.60 4.91
N MET A 142 -8.15 7.56 4.13
CA MET A 142 -8.16 8.98 4.52
C MET A 142 -9.02 9.21 5.76
N GLU A 143 -10.24 8.66 5.79
CA GLU A 143 -11.12 8.80 6.96
C GLU A 143 -10.55 8.10 8.19
N PHE A 144 -10.02 6.88 8.00
CA PHE A 144 -9.34 6.13 9.05
C PHE A 144 -8.20 6.95 9.64
N TYR A 145 -7.34 7.51 8.80
CA TYR A 145 -6.23 8.33 9.25
C TYR A 145 -6.70 9.62 9.96
N SER A 146 -7.64 10.37 9.37
CA SER A 146 -8.20 11.59 9.98
C SER A 146 -8.81 11.34 11.36
N TYR A 147 -9.48 10.19 11.53
CA TYR A 147 -10.03 9.80 12.83
C TYR A 147 -8.93 9.63 13.88
N HIS A 148 -7.83 8.96 13.53
CA HIS A 148 -6.74 8.67 14.46
C HIS A 148 -5.89 9.90 14.78
N THR A 149 -5.62 10.75 13.79
CA THR A 149 -4.83 11.96 14.02
C THR A 149 -5.55 13.03 14.82
N MET A 150 -6.89 13.03 14.80
CA MET A 150 -7.70 13.89 15.67
C MET A 150 -7.38 13.66 17.16
N PHE A 151 -7.08 12.42 17.57
CA PHE A 151 -6.65 12.11 18.94
C PHE A 151 -5.20 12.52 19.23
N MET A 152 -4.39 12.73 18.19
CA MET A 152 -3.01 13.21 18.29
C MET A 152 -2.90 14.75 18.22
N GLY A 153 -4.04 15.46 18.14
CA GLY A 153 -4.09 16.92 18.09
C GLY A 153 -3.87 17.53 16.71
N ASP A 154 -3.82 16.71 15.65
CA ASP A 154 -3.85 17.18 14.27
C ASP A 154 -5.30 17.19 13.78
N ASN A 155 -5.83 18.39 13.54
CA ASN A 155 -7.24 18.64 13.27
C ASN A 155 -7.51 18.97 11.81
N ASP A 156 -6.76 18.39 10.86
CA ASP A 156 -7.02 18.55 9.44
C ASP A 156 -7.87 17.37 8.89
N PRO A 157 -9.21 17.47 8.93
CA PRO A 157 -10.11 16.43 8.43
C PRO A 157 -10.11 16.31 6.90
N GLU A 158 -9.42 17.21 6.20
CA GLU A 158 -9.30 17.28 4.75
C GLU A 158 -7.89 16.90 4.27
N ARG A 159 -7.07 16.33 5.15
CA ARG A 159 -5.73 15.90 4.81
C ARG A 159 -5.75 14.75 3.81
N THR A 160 -5.27 15.03 2.61
CA THR A 160 -5.05 14.06 1.53
C THR A 160 -3.63 13.54 1.47
N SER A 161 -2.68 14.11 2.22
CA SER A 161 -1.27 13.71 2.16
C SER A 161 -0.82 13.02 3.44
N ILE A 162 -0.02 11.96 3.29
CA ILE A 162 0.61 11.25 4.40
C ILE A 162 2.10 11.05 4.12
N GLY A 163 2.86 10.90 5.19
CA GLY A 163 4.29 10.60 5.14
C GLY A 163 4.67 9.51 6.13
N LEU A 164 5.97 9.33 6.37
CA LEU A 164 6.51 8.20 7.15
C LEU A 164 5.74 7.92 8.45
N ARG A 165 5.65 8.90 9.36
CA ARG A 165 4.97 8.71 10.66
C ARG A 165 3.50 8.30 10.53
N SER A 166 2.86 8.71 9.44
CA SER A 166 1.46 8.40 9.17
C SER A 166 1.28 6.96 8.70
N TYR A 167 2.23 6.42 7.92
CA TYR A 167 2.23 5.00 7.57
C TYR A 167 2.29 4.13 8.83
N GLN A 168 3.24 4.42 9.73
CA GLN A 168 3.38 3.67 10.99
C GLN A 168 2.08 3.71 11.80
N ALA A 169 1.50 4.90 11.98
CA ALA A 169 0.26 5.03 12.74
C ALA A 169 -0.89 4.23 12.11
N ILE A 170 -1.02 4.23 10.78
CA ILE A 170 -2.06 3.45 10.09
C ILE A 170 -1.79 1.95 10.27
N LEU A 171 -0.56 1.50 10.08
CA LEU A 171 -0.18 0.09 10.18
C LEU A 171 -0.30 -0.46 11.60
N ASP A 172 0.10 0.31 12.61
CA ASP A 172 -0.05 -0.06 14.02
C ASP A 172 -1.53 -0.26 14.36
N GLU A 173 -2.41 0.63 13.90
CA GLU A 173 -3.84 0.54 14.18
C GLU A 173 -4.51 -0.60 13.39
N LEU A 174 -4.11 -0.82 12.13
CA LEU A 174 -4.55 -2.01 11.38
C LEU A 174 -4.12 -3.31 12.08
N ALA A 175 -2.91 -3.36 12.66
CA ALA A 175 -2.46 -4.51 13.45
C ALA A 175 -3.25 -4.69 14.76
N LEU A 176 -3.65 -3.59 15.41
CA LEU A 176 -4.43 -3.62 16.66
C LEU A 176 -5.89 -4.06 16.47
N TYR A 177 -6.53 -3.66 15.36
CA TYR A 177 -7.95 -3.90 15.13
C TYR A 177 -8.26 -4.98 14.09
N GLY A 178 -7.32 -5.32 13.19
CA GLY A 178 -7.60 -6.11 12.01
C GLY A 178 -7.17 -7.58 12.08
N THR A 179 -5.99 -7.89 12.59
CA THR A 179 -5.41 -9.23 12.45
C THR A 179 -4.33 -9.46 13.52
N PRO A 180 -4.62 -10.16 14.63
CA PRO A 180 -3.69 -10.37 15.76
C PRO A 180 -2.35 -11.06 15.41
N GLN A 181 -2.16 -11.51 14.16
CA GLN A 181 -0.99 -12.25 13.70
C GLN A 181 -0.07 -11.46 12.79
N LEU A 182 -0.44 -10.24 12.39
CA LEU A 182 0.44 -9.36 11.65
C LEU A 182 1.04 -8.34 12.61
N ILE A 183 2.15 -8.73 13.26
CA ILE A 183 3.05 -7.73 13.83
C ILE A 183 3.75 -7.07 12.63
N PHE A 184 3.11 -6.03 12.07
CA PHE A 184 3.73 -5.15 11.09
C PHE A 184 4.79 -4.33 11.78
N ASN A 185 5.94 -4.94 11.85
CA ASN A 185 7.12 -4.30 12.31
C ASN A 185 7.65 -3.53 11.10
N THR A 186 7.29 -2.26 11.00
CA THR A 186 7.83 -1.39 9.95
C THR A 186 8.98 -0.60 10.48
N LYS A 187 10.14 -0.72 9.82
CA LYS A 187 11.27 0.16 10.15
C LYS A 187 11.22 1.34 9.20
N MET A 188 10.90 2.49 9.77
CA MET A 188 11.04 3.76 9.07
C MET A 188 12.45 4.28 9.25
N VAL A 189 13.10 4.61 8.14
CA VAL A 189 14.32 5.40 8.17
C VAL A 189 14.00 6.73 7.50
N ASN A 190 14.15 7.82 8.24
CA ASN A 190 13.87 9.18 7.78
C ASN A 190 15.16 9.99 7.73
N LEU A 191 15.42 10.66 6.62
CA LEU A 191 16.40 11.73 6.57
C LEU A 191 15.68 13.07 6.53
N ALA A 192 15.99 13.92 7.52
CA ALA A 192 15.75 15.34 7.38
C ALA A 192 16.56 15.82 6.16
N PHE A 193 15.87 16.13 5.06
CA PHE A 193 16.53 16.76 3.92
C PHE A 193 17.12 18.12 4.35
N GLY A 194 18.27 18.49 3.78
CA GLY A 194 18.98 19.76 4.02
C GLY A 194 20.46 19.51 4.22
N ASP A 195 21.14 20.35 5.02
CA ASP A 195 22.57 20.20 5.38
C ASP A 195 22.89 18.86 6.13
N HIS A 196 21.87 18.05 6.41
CA HIS A 196 21.96 16.76 7.08
C HIS A 196 21.76 15.56 6.14
N TYR A 197 21.52 15.78 4.84
CA TYR A 197 21.47 14.73 3.83
C TYR A 197 22.91 14.29 3.46
N LYS A 198 23.45 13.32 4.22
CA LYS A 198 24.80 12.78 4.00
C LYS A 198 24.77 11.62 3.00
N GLU A 199 25.80 11.56 2.16
CA GLU A 199 26.00 10.50 1.15
C GLU A 199 26.00 9.09 1.77
N SER A 200 26.55 8.94 2.98
CA SER A 200 26.51 7.67 3.75
C SER A 200 25.10 7.15 4.02
N ASN A 201 24.09 8.02 4.00
CA ASN A 201 22.71 7.60 4.21
C ASN A 201 22.08 7.07 2.90
N ILE A 202 22.61 7.47 1.74
CA ILE A 202 22.17 6.98 0.43
C ILE A 202 22.58 5.51 0.28
N GLU A 203 23.85 5.20 0.54
CA GLU A 203 24.38 3.83 0.46
C GLU A 203 23.62 2.85 1.38
N MET A 204 23.23 3.33 2.57
CA MET A 204 22.43 2.55 3.50
C MET A 204 21.03 2.24 2.94
N PHE A 205 20.37 3.21 2.28
CA PHE A 205 19.08 2.97 1.65
C PHE A 205 19.20 2.06 0.44
N ASP A 206 20.16 2.29 -0.44
CA ASP A 206 20.36 1.45 -1.63
C ASP A 206 20.62 0.00 -1.22
N SER A 207 21.43 -0.22 -0.18
CA SER A 207 21.68 -1.57 0.35
C SER A 207 20.43 -2.21 0.95
N LEU A 208 19.67 -1.45 1.74
CA LEU A 208 18.43 -1.93 2.36
C LEU A 208 17.34 -2.25 1.32
N ILE A 209 17.14 -1.35 0.36
CA ILE A 209 16.18 -1.53 -0.72
C ILE A 209 16.60 -2.74 -1.53
N LYS A 210 17.89 -2.87 -1.86
CA LYS A 210 18.42 -4.05 -2.55
C LYS A 210 18.19 -5.34 -1.80
N GLU A 211 18.53 -5.41 -0.52
CA GLU A 211 18.26 -6.56 0.34
C GLU A 211 16.79 -6.97 0.25
N LYS A 212 15.88 -6.01 0.46
CA LYS A 212 14.43 -6.27 0.46
C LYS A 212 13.91 -6.75 -0.90
N LEU A 213 14.32 -6.09 -1.97
CA LEU A 213 13.89 -6.45 -3.32
C LEU A 213 14.51 -7.78 -3.78
N ASP A 214 15.73 -8.12 -3.37
CA ASP A 214 16.35 -9.43 -3.62
C ASP A 214 15.60 -10.55 -2.88
N ASP A 215 15.03 -10.27 -1.70
CA ASP A 215 14.14 -11.17 -0.94
C ASP A 215 12.70 -11.25 -1.53
N GLY A 216 12.41 -10.50 -2.60
CA GLY A 216 11.09 -10.44 -3.23
C GLY A 216 10.06 -9.59 -2.45
N GLU A 217 10.51 -8.84 -1.43
CA GLU A 217 9.68 -7.98 -0.60
C GLU A 217 9.63 -6.55 -1.18
N PRO A 218 8.46 -6.04 -1.60
CA PRO A 218 8.35 -4.65 -2.06
C PRO A 218 8.52 -3.68 -0.88
N VAL A 219 8.81 -2.43 -1.20
CA VAL A 219 8.99 -1.36 -0.21
C VAL A 219 8.31 -0.07 -0.68
N ILE A 220 7.75 0.70 0.25
CA ILE A 220 7.30 2.07 -0.05
C ILE A 220 8.52 2.99 0.03
N LEU A 221 8.76 3.73 -1.04
CA LEU A 221 9.78 4.77 -1.10
C LEU A 221 9.13 6.14 -1.09
N ASN A 222 9.57 7.00 -0.18
CA ASN A 222 9.34 8.42 -0.28
C ASN A 222 10.51 9.04 -1.04
N ILE A 223 10.21 9.67 -2.17
CA ILE A 223 11.19 10.22 -3.12
C ILE A 223 10.99 11.71 -3.33
N ALA A 224 12.07 12.45 -3.52
CA ALA A 224 12.02 13.85 -3.93
C ALA A 224 13.16 14.17 -4.89
N ASN A 225 13.01 15.20 -5.71
CA ASN A 225 14.16 15.73 -6.45
C ASN A 225 15.08 16.57 -5.52
N LYS A 226 16.31 16.85 -5.98
CA LYS A 226 17.34 17.52 -5.17
C LYS A 226 16.92 18.90 -4.64
N ASP A 227 16.14 19.65 -5.42
CA ASP A 227 15.62 20.98 -5.09
C ASP A 227 14.25 20.94 -4.38
N ARG A 228 13.67 19.75 -4.18
CA ARG A 228 12.37 19.50 -3.54
C ARG A 228 11.17 20.18 -4.18
N THR A 229 11.28 20.52 -5.46
CA THR A 229 10.12 20.97 -6.23
C THR A 229 9.19 19.80 -6.57
N PHE A 230 9.64 18.57 -6.38
CA PHE A 230 8.89 17.34 -6.52
C PHE A 230 9.07 16.45 -5.28
N ASN A 231 7.95 15.95 -4.75
CA ASN A 231 7.91 14.93 -3.71
C ASN A 231 6.80 13.93 -4.06
N HIS A 232 7.08 12.64 -3.92
CA HIS A 232 6.14 11.58 -4.26
C HIS A 232 6.39 10.35 -3.38
N ALA A 233 5.40 9.47 -3.31
CA ALA A 233 5.52 8.16 -2.70
C ALA A 233 5.22 7.09 -3.76
N VAL A 234 6.06 6.06 -3.81
CA VAL A 234 6.01 4.98 -4.80
C VAL A 234 6.22 3.64 -4.12
N VAL A 235 5.82 2.55 -4.76
CA VAL A 235 6.20 1.20 -4.33
C VAL A 235 7.29 0.66 -5.24
N ALA A 236 8.48 0.42 -4.68
CA ALA A 236 9.55 -0.28 -5.38
C ALA A 236 9.39 -1.79 -5.19
N TYR A 237 9.64 -2.56 -6.25
CA TYR A 237 9.28 -3.98 -6.24
C TYR A 237 10.23 -4.94 -6.96
N TYR A 238 11.21 -4.48 -7.74
CA TYR A 238 12.37 -5.30 -8.15
C TYR A 238 13.56 -4.46 -8.64
N TYR A 239 14.74 -5.09 -8.71
CA TYR A 239 15.91 -4.60 -9.43
C TYR A 239 16.06 -5.30 -10.78
N ASP A 240 16.37 -4.54 -11.84
CA ASP A 240 16.74 -5.13 -13.11
C ASP A 240 18.22 -5.56 -13.14
N SER A 241 18.60 -6.27 -14.22
CA SER A 241 20.00 -6.72 -14.44
C SER A 241 20.99 -5.56 -14.63
N SER A 242 20.50 -4.34 -14.83
CA SER A 242 21.29 -3.12 -14.96
C SER A 242 21.43 -2.37 -13.64
N GLY A 243 20.87 -2.90 -12.54
CA GLY A 243 20.93 -2.31 -11.21
C GLY A 243 19.97 -1.15 -11.00
N LYS A 244 18.94 -0.99 -11.85
CA LYS A 244 17.91 0.04 -11.69
C LYS A 244 16.75 -0.50 -10.85
N ILE A 245 16.26 0.34 -9.94
CA ILE A 245 15.07 0.06 -9.12
C ILE A 245 13.83 0.34 -9.95
N HIS A 246 12.92 -0.62 -10.04
CA HIS A 246 11.62 -0.45 -10.67
C HIS A 246 10.53 -0.20 -9.63
N CYS A 247 9.68 0.77 -9.94
CA CYS A 247 8.62 1.27 -9.05
C CYS A 247 7.28 1.39 -9.78
N ASN A 248 6.21 1.19 -9.02
CA ASN A 248 4.86 1.63 -9.37
C ASN A 248 4.64 3.02 -8.75
N TYR A 249 4.41 4.01 -9.62
CA TYR A 249 4.23 5.42 -9.25
C TYR A 249 2.77 5.76 -8.92
N GLY A 250 1.81 4.87 -9.18
CA GLY A 250 0.39 5.12 -8.91
C GLY A 250 -0.21 6.26 -9.76
N TRP A 251 0.37 6.53 -10.93
CA TRP A 251 -0.11 7.54 -11.88
C TRP A 251 -0.87 6.88 -13.05
N LYS A 252 -2.13 6.50 -12.82
CA LYS A 252 -2.97 5.77 -13.80
C LYS A 252 -3.07 6.41 -15.19
N THR A 253 -2.88 7.72 -15.30
CA THR A 253 -2.94 8.44 -16.60
C THR A 253 -1.60 8.59 -17.29
N VAL A 254 -0.50 8.18 -16.64
CA VAL A 254 0.86 8.29 -17.18
C VAL A 254 1.28 6.95 -17.76
N PRO A 255 1.68 6.89 -19.05
CA PRO A 255 2.15 5.65 -19.65
C PRO A 255 3.29 5.02 -18.85
N ASN A 256 3.20 3.71 -18.63
CA ASN A 256 4.18 2.90 -17.89
C ASN A 256 4.35 3.27 -16.42
N ALA A 257 3.42 4.02 -15.81
CA ALA A 257 3.51 4.40 -14.40
C ALA A 257 3.61 3.22 -13.42
N THR A 258 3.19 2.02 -13.83
CA THR A 258 3.30 0.80 -13.04
C THR A 258 4.70 0.15 -13.06
N ASP A 259 5.58 0.56 -13.98
CA ASP A 259 6.92 -0.02 -14.18
C ASP A 259 7.90 1.05 -14.65
N MET A 260 8.12 2.06 -13.81
CA MET A 260 9.11 3.12 -14.05
C MET A 260 10.38 2.85 -13.26
N THR A 261 11.53 3.19 -13.83
CA THR A 261 12.79 3.15 -13.08
C THR A 261 12.95 4.39 -12.22
N LEU A 262 13.47 4.22 -11.00
CA LEU A 262 13.85 5.35 -10.15
C LEU A 262 15.04 6.09 -10.78
N ASP A 263 14.77 7.28 -11.32
CA ASP A 263 15.79 8.13 -11.93
C ASP A 263 16.83 8.62 -10.91
N GLU A 264 18.04 8.88 -11.38
CA GLU A 264 19.19 9.39 -10.60
C GLU A 264 18.91 10.78 -10.00
N ASP A 265 17.97 11.52 -10.60
CA ASP A 265 17.49 12.82 -10.13
C ASP A 265 16.53 12.71 -8.94
N HIS A 266 15.93 11.55 -8.70
CA HIS A 266 15.14 11.27 -7.52
C HIS A 266 16.02 10.76 -6.37
N LYS A 267 15.77 11.25 -5.17
CA LYS A 267 16.45 10.90 -3.93
C LYS A 267 15.47 10.31 -2.94
N VAL A 268 15.80 9.11 -2.44
CA VAL A 268 15.04 8.45 -1.39
C VAL A 268 15.36 9.11 -0.06
N TYR A 269 14.32 9.49 0.68
CA TYR A 269 14.45 10.07 2.02
C TYR A 269 13.64 9.33 3.08
N GLY A 270 12.86 8.36 2.64
CA GLY A 270 12.03 7.53 3.47
C GLY A 270 11.84 6.17 2.84
N VAL A 271 11.96 5.13 3.65
CA VAL A 271 11.60 3.77 3.26
C VAL A 271 10.67 3.19 4.32
N VAL A 272 9.61 2.54 3.87
CA VAL A 272 8.74 1.70 4.70
C VAL A 272 8.75 0.31 4.11
N TYR A 273 8.98 -0.67 4.98
CA TYR A 273 9.07 -2.07 4.59
C TYR A 273 8.68 -2.93 5.79
N ARG A 274 8.22 -4.15 5.51
CA ARG A 274 7.96 -5.16 6.54
C ARG A 274 9.29 -5.70 7.06
N TYR A 275 9.40 -5.82 8.38
CA TYR A 275 10.44 -6.62 9.02
C TYR A 275 9.78 -7.63 9.96
N GLU A 276 10.31 -8.85 9.99
CA GLU A 276 9.89 -9.87 10.95
C GLU A 276 10.81 -9.79 12.18
N LEU A 277 10.25 -9.78 13.39
CA LEU A 277 11.04 -10.05 14.58
C LEU A 277 11.28 -11.56 14.61
N PHE A 278 12.50 -11.98 14.30
CA PHE A 278 12.92 -13.33 14.62
C PHE A 278 12.95 -13.47 16.16
N GLU A 279 12.11 -14.37 16.69
CA GLU A 279 12.20 -14.83 18.08
C GLU A 279 13.45 -15.70 18.30
#